data_AF-A0A949L2B4-F1
#
_entry.id   AF-A0A949L2B4-F1
#
_cell.length_a   1.000
_cell.length_b   1.000
_cell.length_c   1.000
_cell.angle_alpha   90.00
_cell.angle_beta   90.00
_cell.angle_gamma   90.00
#
_symmetry.space_group_name_H-M   'P 1'
#
loop_
_entity.id
_entity.type
_entity.pdbx_description
1 polymer ?
#
loop_
_entity_poly.entity_id
_entity_poly.type
_entity_poly.pdbx_seq_one_letter_code
_entity_poly.pdbx_strand_id
1 'polypeptide(L)'
;TLWSQEGSNVLRGNLLVIPIEQSLLYVEPIYLQSSGENALPEMQRVIVAYEDTIVMERTLAGALNRIFGDVIEDPDGGETGDIDDKTIIELIAEANSLFNRSQDALKDGEWTTYGQLIEQLRIVLERLDTLQE
;
A
#
# COMPACT_ATOMS: atom_id res chain seq x y z
N THR A 1 -10.51 23.59 -8.22
CA THR A 1 -9.18 23.30 -8.80
C THR A 1 -8.13 24.07 -8.04
N LEU A 2 -7.43 23.41 -7.11
CA LEU A 2 -6.46 23.99 -6.16
C LEU A 2 -5.30 22.98 -5.95
N TRP A 3 -4.58 22.63 -7.02
CA TRP A 3 -3.52 21.61 -6.95
C TRP A 3 -2.22 22.02 -7.66
N SER A 4 -2.07 23.30 -8.03
CA SER A 4 -0.87 23.77 -8.73
C SER A 4 -0.57 25.23 -8.44
N GLN A 5 -0.54 25.62 -7.16
CA GLN A 5 0.02 26.91 -6.75
C GLN A 5 0.90 26.67 -5.52
N GLU A 6 2.11 27.20 -5.58
CA GLU A 6 3.21 27.07 -4.59
C GLU A 6 4.04 25.79 -4.65
N GLY A 7 4.93 25.72 -5.65
CA GLY A 7 6.28 25.21 -5.43
C GLY A 7 6.42 23.82 -4.82
N SER A 8 5.60 22.85 -5.20
CA SER A 8 5.83 21.46 -4.83
C SER A 8 5.84 20.59 -6.09
N ASN A 9 6.94 19.87 -6.31
CA ASN A 9 7.07 18.91 -7.40
C ASN A 9 6.56 17.55 -6.92
N VAL A 10 5.67 16.93 -7.70
CA VAL A 10 5.19 15.56 -7.47
C VAL A 10 6.13 14.60 -8.16
N LEU A 11 6.78 13.74 -7.39
CA LEU A 11 7.65 12.69 -7.88
C LEU A 11 6.89 11.36 -7.78
N ARG A 12 6.62 10.75 -8.93
CA ARG A 12 6.05 9.39 -8.99
C ARG A 12 7.18 8.38 -8.87
N GLY A 13 7.01 7.40 -8.00
CA GLY A 13 7.94 6.29 -7.87
C GLY A 13 7.76 5.23 -8.94
N ASN A 14 8.37 4.07 -8.73
CA ASN A 14 8.20 2.92 -9.60
C ASN A 14 6.82 2.27 -9.38
N LEU A 15 6.12 1.98 -10.48
CA LEU A 15 4.88 1.21 -10.45
C LEU A 15 5.19 -0.27 -10.24
N LEU A 16 4.66 -0.81 -9.14
CA LEU A 16 4.75 -2.22 -8.80
C LEU A 16 3.46 -2.92 -9.27
N VAL A 17 3.62 -4.00 -10.03
CA VAL A 17 2.51 -4.81 -10.52
C VAL A 17 2.65 -6.20 -9.90
N ILE A 18 1.73 -6.55 -9.02
CA ILE A 18 1.76 -7.79 -8.26
C ILE A 18 0.57 -8.64 -8.72
N PRO A 19 0.81 -9.81 -9.34
CA PRO A 19 -0.27 -10.73 -9.66
C PRO A 19 -0.80 -11.40 -8.38
N ILE A 20 -2.12 -11.40 -8.23
CA ILE A 20 -2.84 -12.06 -7.14
C ILE A 20 -3.92 -12.93 -7.79
N GLU A 21 -3.82 -14.25 -7.65
CA GLU A 21 -4.75 -15.21 -8.24
C GLU A 21 -5.05 -14.97 -9.73
N GLN A 22 -6.24 -14.43 -10.07
CA GLN A 22 -6.67 -14.09 -11.43
C GLN A 22 -6.66 -12.58 -11.72
N SER A 23 -6.21 -11.77 -10.78
CA SER A 23 -6.25 -10.31 -10.78
C SER A 23 -4.84 -9.69 -10.65
N LEU A 24 -4.76 -8.38 -10.86
CA LEU A 24 -3.51 -7.61 -10.76
C LEU A 24 -3.68 -6.49 -9.74
N LEU A 25 -2.77 -6.44 -8.76
CA LEU A 25 -2.64 -5.32 -7.85
C LEU A 25 -1.58 -4.36 -8.35
N TYR A 26 -1.98 -3.11 -8.57
CA TYR A 26 -1.08 -2.03 -8.97
C TYR A 26 -0.79 -1.15 -7.76
N VAL A 27 0.49 -0.94 -7.45
CA VAL A 27 0.93 -0.11 -6.32
C VAL A 27 1.91 0.95 -6.83
N GLU A 28 1.49 2.22 -6.81
CA GLU A 28 2.32 3.37 -7.21
C GLU A 28 2.57 4.29 -6.01
N PRO A 29 3.81 4.37 -5.50
CA PRO A 29 4.18 5.32 -4.46
C PRO A 29 4.34 6.75 -5.02
N ILE A 30 3.85 7.74 -4.28
CA ILE A 30 3.93 9.16 -4.62
C ILE A 30 4.69 9.92 -3.53
N TYR A 31 5.71 10.63 -3.97
CA TYR A 31 6.56 11.47 -3.14
C TYR A 31 6.28 12.95 -3.46
N LEU A 32 6.28 13.80 -2.44
CA LEU A 32 6.22 15.24 -2.63
C LEU A 32 7.58 15.86 -2.28
N GLN A 33 8.11 16.67 -3.17
CA GLN A 33 9.29 17.47 -2.94
C GLN A 33 8.89 18.95 -2.82
N SER A 34 9.24 19.60 -1.71
CA SER A 34 9.09 21.04 -1.54
C SER A 34 10.17 21.80 -2.35
N SER A 35 9.91 23.01 -2.84
CA SER A 35 10.84 23.77 -3.73
C SER A 35 12.11 24.33 -3.05
N GLY A 36 12.49 23.86 -1.86
CA GLY A 36 13.73 24.29 -1.21
C GLY A 36 14.96 23.52 -1.73
N GLU A 37 16.10 24.20 -1.92
CA GLU A 37 17.38 23.61 -2.37
C GLU A 37 17.88 22.40 -1.52
N ASN A 38 17.29 22.18 -0.33
CA ASN A 38 17.61 21.07 0.57
C ASN A 38 16.35 20.35 1.10
N ALA A 39 15.23 20.42 0.38
CA ALA A 39 14.00 19.73 0.76
C ALA A 39 14.11 18.22 0.51
N LEU A 40 14.14 17.44 1.58
CA LEU A 40 14.04 15.98 1.50
C LEU A 40 12.64 15.62 0.97
N PRO A 41 12.54 14.73 -0.03
CA PRO A 41 11.24 14.24 -0.47
C PRO A 41 10.56 13.50 0.68
N GLU A 42 9.38 13.96 1.08
CA GLU A 42 8.54 13.24 2.03
C GLU A 42 7.69 12.22 1.26
N MET A 43 7.64 10.99 1.78
CA MET A 43 6.67 9.98 1.37
C MET A 43 5.29 10.53 1.71
N GLN A 44 4.45 10.80 0.70
CA GLN A 44 3.17 11.44 0.98
C GLN A 44 1.97 10.52 0.76
N ARG A 45 1.95 9.70 -0.30
CA ARG A 45 0.78 8.83 -0.60
C ARG A 45 1.18 7.58 -1.37
N VAL A 46 0.31 6.56 -1.34
CA VAL A 46 0.33 5.40 -2.22
C VAL A 46 -1.00 5.31 -2.95
N ILE A 47 -0.95 5.07 -4.26
CA ILE A 47 -2.11 4.69 -5.05
C ILE A 47 -2.10 3.18 -5.17
N VAL A 48 -3.24 2.55 -4.85
CA VAL A 48 -3.45 1.13 -5.07
C VAL A 48 -4.67 0.95 -5.94
N ALA A 49 -4.54 0.15 -6.99
CA ALA A 49 -5.66 -0.28 -7.81
C ALA A 49 -5.75 -1.81 -7.80
N TYR A 50 -6.95 -2.31 -7.52
CA TYR A 50 -7.30 -3.72 -7.53
C TYR A 50 -8.67 -3.87 -8.18
N GLU A 51 -8.76 -4.69 -9.23
CA GLU A 51 -9.97 -4.88 -10.02
C GLU A 51 -10.59 -3.54 -10.48
N ASP A 52 -11.82 -3.22 -10.04
CA ASP A 52 -12.53 -1.97 -10.34
C ASP A 52 -12.33 -0.87 -9.26
N THR A 53 -11.55 -1.16 -8.21
CA THR A 53 -11.35 -0.26 -7.06
C THR A 53 -9.99 0.43 -7.13
N ILE A 54 -10.01 1.76 -7.01
CA ILE A 54 -8.80 2.59 -6.95
C ILE A 54 -8.86 3.44 -5.68
N VAL A 55 -7.86 3.28 -4.81
CA VAL A 55 -7.74 4.01 -3.56
C VAL A 55 -6.42 4.76 -3.50
N MET A 56 -6.45 5.92 -2.84
CA MET A 56 -5.26 6.71 -2.59
C MET A 56 -5.18 6.97 -1.09
N GLU A 57 -4.15 6.43 -0.45
CA GLU A 57 -3.97 6.48 1.00
C GLU A 57 -2.57 6.94 1.39
N ARG A 58 -2.36 7.22 2.67
CA ARG A 58 -1.03 7.59 3.20
C ARG A 58 -0.08 6.40 3.30
N THR A 59 -0.61 5.19 3.43
CA THR A 59 0.14 3.95 3.64
C THR A 59 -0.46 2.82 2.83
N LEU A 60 0.35 1.81 2.49
CA LEU A 60 -0.16 0.61 1.82
C LEU A 60 -1.18 -0.09 2.72
N ALA A 61 -0.94 -0.13 4.03
CA ALA A 61 -1.91 -0.66 5.00
C ALA A 61 -3.29 0.00 4.87
N GLY A 62 -3.36 1.33 4.81
CA GLY A 62 -4.64 2.03 4.67
C GLY A 62 -5.34 1.72 3.35
N ALA A 63 -4.57 1.63 2.27
CA ALA A 63 -5.10 1.27 0.95
C ALA A 63 -5.64 -0.16 0.93
N LEU A 64 -4.85 -1.13 1.43
CA LEU A 64 -5.27 -2.52 1.53
C LEU A 64 -6.47 -2.66 2.46
N ASN A 65 -6.53 -1.93 3.57
CA ASN A 65 -7.71 -1.93 4.43
C ASN A 65 -8.94 -1.43 3.68
N ARG A 66 -8.84 -0.43 2.81
CA ARG A 66 -10.00 0.03 2.02
C ARG A 66 -10.43 -0.91 0.91
N ILE A 67 -9.53 -1.77 0.42
CA ILE A 67 -9.81 -2.74 -0.64
C ILE A 67 -10.33 -4.06 -0.04
N PHE A 68 -9.64 -4.55 0.99
CA PHE A 68 -9.81 -5.88 1.55
C PHE A 68 -10.55 -5.91 2.90
N GLY A 69 -10.49 -4.83 3.67
CA GLY A 69 -11.17 -4.70 4.95
C GLY A 69 -12.47 -3.92 4.80
N ASP A 70 -13.61 -4.59 4.83
CA ASP A 70 -14.94 -3.94 4.90
C ASP A 70 -15.18 -3.21 6.26
N VAL A 71 -14.12 -2.71 6.89
CA VAL A 71 -14.15 -1.99 8.17
C VAL A 71 -14.52 -0.54 7.87
N ILE A 72 -15.78 -0.34 7.48
CA ILE A 72 -16.44 0.95 7.66
C ILE A 72 -16.55 1.16 9.18
N GLU A 73 -16.04 2.30 9.64
CA GLU A 73 -16.28 2.81 10.98
C GLU A 73 -17.80 2.88 11.23
N ASP A 74 -18.38 1.83 11.81
CA ASP A 74 -19.70 1.92 12.40
C ASP A 74 -19.55 2.74 13.70
N PRO A 75 -20.18 3.92 13.81
CA PRO A 75 -20.03 4.78 14.99
C PRO A 75 -20.68 4.17 16.24
N ASP A 76 -21.35 3.03 16.13
CA ASP A 76 -22.07 2.34 17.20
C ASP A 76 -21.27 1.17 17.79
N GLY A 77 -19.95 1.30 17.94
CA GLY A 77 -19.13 0.63 18.97
C GLY A 77 -19.40 -0.86 19.25
N GLY A 78 -19.79 -1.63 18.24
CA GLY A 78 -20.12 -3.03 18.36
C GLY A 78 -18.87 -3.86 18.10
N GLU A 79 -18.28 -4.42 19.15
CA GLU A 79 -17.14 -5.33 19.09
C GLU A 79 -17.57 -6.68 18.50
N THR A 80 -17.86 -6.70 17.21
CA THR A 80 -18.04 -7.95 16.44
C THR A 80 -16.93 -8.03 15.40
N GLY A 81 -15.67 -7.90 15.86
CA GLY A 81 -14.55 -8.28 15.02
C GLY A 81 -14.51 -9.80 14.97
N ASP A 82 -14.97 -10.37 13.86
CA ASP A 82 -14.90 -11.80 13.62
C ASP A 82 -13.43 -12.25 13.59
N ILE A 83 -13.18 -13.55 13.70
CA ILE A 83 -11.83 -14.11 13.59
C ILE A 83 -11.22 -13.73 12.22
N ASP A 84 -12.07 -13.63 11.20
CA ASP A 84 -11.69 -13.19 9.86
C ASP A 84 -11.19 -11.74 9.84
N ASP A 85 -11.86 -10.81 10.55
CA ASP A 85 -11.42 -9.40 10.64
C ASP A 85 -10.04 -9.26 11.28
N LYS A 86 -9.78 -10.00 12.37
CA LYS A 86 -8.46 -9.99 13.02
C LYS A 86 -7.38 -10.53 12.09
N THR A 87 -7.69 -11.60 11.37
CA THR A 87 -6.77 -12.22 10.42
C THR A 87 -6.44 -11.26 9.27
N ILE A 88 -7.45 -10.56 8.73
CA ILE A 88 -7.28 -9.54 7.69
C ILE A 88 -6.39 -8.40 8.18
N ILE A 89 -6.64 -7.87 9.39
CA ILE A 89 -5.83 -6.79 9.98
C ILE A 89 -4.36 -7.22 10.16
N GLU A 90 -4.11 -8.45 10.60
CA GLU A 90 -2.76 -9.00 10.75
C GLU A 90 -2.03 -9.13 9.40
N LEU A 91 -2.72 -9.65 8.37
CA LEU A 91 -2.16 -9.79 7.03
C LEU A 91 -1.88 -8.42 6.38
N ILE A 92 -2.75 -7.42 6.57
CA ILE A 92 -2.52 -6.05 6.09
C ILE A 92 -1.27 -5.44 6.76
N ALA A 93 -1.11 -5.65 8.06
CA ALA A 93 0.06 -5.19 8.80
C ALA A 93 1.35 -5.86 8.29
N GLU A 94 1.30 -7.16 8.03
CA GLU A 94 2.41 -7.92 7.46
C GLU A 94 2.77 -7.43 6.05
N ALA A 95 1.79 -7.28 5.17
CA ALA A 95 1.97 -6.76 3.81
C ALA A 95 2.64 -5.38 3.81
N ASN A 96 2.19 -4.47 4.68
CA ASN A 96 2.78 -3.15 4.80
C ASN A 96 4.25 -3.20 5.29
N SER A 97 4.57 -4.10 6.22
CA SER A 97 5.95 -4.31 6.68
C SER A 97 6.85 -4.85 5.57
N LEU A 98 6.39 -5.87 4.84
CA LEU A 98 7.12 -6.45 3.70
C LEU A 98 7.36 -5.42 2.60
N PHE A 99 6.34 -4.62 2.28
CA PHE A 99 6.45 -3.55 1.30
C PHE A 99 7.51 -2.52 1.71
N ASN A 100 7.45 -1.97 2.93
CA ASN A 100 8.42 -0.98 3.39
C ASN A 100 9.85 -1.52 3.35
N ARG A 101 10.06 -2.74 3.86
CA ARG A 101 11.36 -3.41 3.81
C ARG A 101 11.84 -3.65 2.37
N SER A 102 10.94 -3.96 1.45
CA SER A 102 11.28 -4.11 0.03
C SER A 102 11.76 -2.78 -0.56
N GLN A 103 11.09 -1.67 -0.23
CA GLN A 103 11.47 -0.35 -0.70
C GLN A 103 12.84 0.07 -0.16
N ASP A 104 13.16 -0.26 1.10
CA ASP A 104 14.48 0.01 1.65
C ASP A 104 15.56 -0.87 1.00
N ALA A 105 15.31 -2.17 0.82
CA ALA A 105 16.22 -3.05 0.08
C ALA A 105 16.47 -2.56 -1.36
N LEU A 106 15.45 -2.03 -2.03
CA LEU A 106 15.56 -1.46 -3.37
C LEU A 106 16.43 -0.19 -3.36
N LYS A 107 16.27 0.69 -2.38
CA LYS A 107 17.11 1.91 -2.22
C LYS A 107 18.56 1.55 -1.93
N ASP A 108 18.78 0.51 -1.14
CA ASP A 108 20.12 0.04 -0.75
C ASP A 108 20.81 -0.79 -1.85
N GLY A 109 20.09 -1.13 -2.93
CA GLY A 109 20.61 -1.94 -4.05
C GLY A 109 20.69 -3.45 -3.74
N GLU A 110 19.99 -3.90 -2.70
CA GLU A 110 19.92 -5.29 -2.24
C GLU A 110 18.86 -6.08 -3.04
N TRP A 111 19.13 -6.32 -4.33
CA TRP A 111 18.16 -6.91 -5.27
C TRP A 111 17.65 -8.31 -4.87
N THR A 112 18.52 -9.16 -4.32
CA THR A 112 18.14 -10.50 -3.86
C THR A 112 17.12 -10.41 -2.72
N THR A 113 17.41 -9.57 -1.73
CA THR A 113 16.53 -9.31 -0.58
C THR A 113 15.21 -8.70 -1.03
N TYR A 114 15.26 -7.74 -1.97
CA TYR A 114 14.07 -7.16 -2.59
C TYR A 114 13.18 -8.22 -3.23
N GLY A 115 13.74 -9.08 -4.09
CA GLY A 115 12.96 -10.13 -4.77
C GLY A 115 12.30 -11.10 -3.78
N GLN A 116 13.00 -11.48 -2.71
CA GLN A 116 12.45 -12.33 -1.66
C GLN A 116 11.32 -11.66 -0.87
N LEU A 117 11.42 -10.37 -0.62
CA LEU A 117 10.40 -9.60 0.09
C LEU A 117 9.16 -9.38 -0.78
N ILE A 118 9.34 -9.15 -2.08
CA ILE A 118 8.22 -9.05 -3.03
C ILE A 118 7.49 -10.39 -3.16
N GLU A 119 8.21 -11.51 -3.18
CA GLU A 119 7.56 -12.83 -3.22
C GLU A 119 6.76 -13.11 -1.93
N GLN A 120 7.30 -12.77 -0.76
CA GLN A 120 6.55 -12.86 0.49
C GLN A 120 5.32 -11.95 0.49
N LEU A 121 5.46 -10.71 -0.02
CA LEU A 121 4.36 -9.78 -0.14
C LEU A 121 3.25 -10.36 -1.02
N ARG A 122 3.60 -10.96 -2.16
CA ARG A 122 2.65 -11.64 -3.06
C ARG A 122 1.85 -12.72 -2.32
N ILE A 123 2.53 -13.58 -1.58
CA ILE A 123 1.89 -14.67 -0.80
C ILE A 123 0.91 -14.12 0.24
N VAL A 124 1.26 -13.03 0.93
CA VAL A 124 0.37 -12.40 1.91
C VAL A 124 -0.85 -11.78 1.24
N LEU A 125 -0.65 -11.13 0.09
CA LEU A 125 -1.74 -10.54 -0.69
C LEU A 125 -2.68 -11.59 -1.29
N GLU A 126 -2.16 -12.74 -1.74
CA GLU A 126 -2.98 -13.89 -2.15
C GLU A 126 -3.85 -14.39 -1.00
N ARG A 127 -3.31 -14.50 0.22
CA ARG A 127 -4.12 -14.88 1.39
C ARG A 127 -5.19 -13.86 1.73
N LEU A 128 -4.94 -12.57 1.51
CA LEU A 128 -5.94 -11.52 1.72
C LEU A 128 -7.09 -11.64 0.71
N ASP A 129 -6.79 -11.96 -0.54
CA ASP A 129 -7.77 -12.15 -1.60
C ASP A 129 -8.69 -13.35 -1.31
N THR A 130 -8.11 -14.50 -0.97
CA THR A 130 -8.88 -15.72 -0.66
C THR A 130 -9.79 -15.58 0.57
N LEU A 131 -9.55 -14.60 1.45
CA LEU A 131 -10.43 -14.31 2.60
C LEU A 131 -11.62 -13.41 2.24
N GLN A 132 -11.63 -12.79 1.05
CA GLN A 132 -12.79 -12.03 0.55
C GLN A 132 -13.82 -12.91 -0.17
N GLU A 133 -13.46 -14.13 -0.58
CA GLU A 133 -14.32 -15.07 -1.32
C GLU A 133 -15.31 -15.88 -0.47
#